data_AF-A0A6J8C738-F1
#
_entry.id   AF-A0A6J8C738-F1
#
_cell.length_a   1.000
_cell.length_b   1.000
_cell.length_c   1.000
_cell.angle_alpha   90.00
_cell.angle_beta   90.00
_cell.angle_gamma   90.00
#
_symmetry.space_group_name_H-M   'P 1'
#
loop_
_entity.id
_entity.type
_entity.pdbx_description
1 polymer ?
#
loop_
_entity_poly.entity_id
_entity_poly.type
_entity_poly.pdbx_seq_one_letter_code
_entity_poly.pdbx_strand_id
1 'polypeptide(L)'
;MDNFIVVLEEVCKNLNDGTITIHNLKIVASNIENFETVIKEMKGFPGDKDIILESVNLRQKQLYAYESDLHVVQHFVYVCKNCGGNTENLSSKIKSNEDMKIVELKQVCSEAKVLTARDEASSVKYVKCRENEDLQLLDNYCPKVIAFGLDNHHMEMMKELGEYTFEGDSFTQLLDNRGQLLEKEKRRKLTVDEILKEVWEPTKKFWTDLCTELEDGELLFQNLKNTFRQTI
;
A
#
# COMPACT_ATOMS: atom_id res chain seq x y z
N MET A 1 32.92 3.90 22.81
CA MET A 1 32.72 4.69 21.58
C MET A 1 32.73 3.80 20.35
N ASP A 2 33.68 2.88 20.23
CA ASP A 2 33.81 1.98 19.06
C ASP A 2 32.56 1.15 18.75
N ASN A 3 31.89 0.61 19.78
CA ASN A 3 30.66 -0.17 19.57
C ASN A 3 29.47 0.67 19.07
N PHE A 4 29.43 1.97 19.39
CA PHE A 4 28.38 2.88 18.91
C PHE A 4 28.59 3.23 17.43
N ILE A 5 29.84 3.46 17.03
CA ILE A 5 30.23 3.73 15.64
C ILE A 5 29.86 2.55 14.74
N VAL A 6 30.18 1.32 15.16
CA VAL A 6 29.87 0.11 14.39
C VAL A 6 28.36 -0.05 14.18
N VAL A 7 27.55 0.17 15.22
CA VAL A 7 26.08 0.09 15.12
C VAL A 7 25.54 1.18 14.18
N LEU A 8 26.07 2.40 14.27
CA LEU A 8 25.64 3.50 13.40
C LEU A 8 26.00 3.26 11.93
N GLU A 9 27.21 2.75 11.67
CA GLU A 9 27.64 2.35 10.32
C GLU A 9 26.73 1.26 9.74
N GLU A 10 26.35 0.28 10.55
CA GLU A 10 25.42 -0.78 10.15
C GLU A 10 24.03 -0.20 9.83
N VAL A 11 23.50 0.70 10.66
CA VAL A 11 22.23 1.39 10.38
C VAL A 11 22.30 2.18 9.08
N CYS A 12 23.39 2.90 8.83
CA CYS A 12 23.58 3.67 7.60
C CYS A 12 23.65 2.77 6.36
N LYS A 13 24.38 1.65 6.46
CA LYS A 13 24.43 0.64 5.41
C LYS A 13 23.04 0.07 5.14
N ASN A 14 22.29 -0.25 6.20
CA ASN A 14 20.94 -0.80 6.10
C ASN A 14 19.93 0.19 5.50
N LEU A 15 20.07 1.50 5.79
CA LEU A 15 19.31 2.56 5.14
C LEU A 15 19.58 2.59 3.64
N ASN A 16 20.86 2.55 3.24
CA ASN A 16 21.25 2.65 1.83
C ASN A 16 20.81 1.41 1.03
N ASP A 17 20.98 0.21 1.57
CA ASP A 17 20.62 -1.05 0.89
C ASP A 17 19.14 -1.46 1.06
N GLY A 18 18.37 -0.73 1.88
CA GLY A 18 16.94 -1.01 2.10
C GLY A 18 16.67 -2.24 2.97
N THR A 19 17.70 -2.75 3.64
CA THR A 19 17.63 -3.85 4.63
C THR A 19 17.26 -3.36 6.02
N ILE A 20 17.12 -2.04 6.23
CA ILE A 20 16.63 -1.52 7.51
C ILE A 20 15.25 -2.12 7.84
N THR A 21 15.08 -2.55 9.08
CA THR A 21 13.78 -3.01 9.56
C THR A 21 12.82 -1.85 9.73
N ILE A 22 11.51 -2.09 9.57
CA ILE A 22 10.48 -1.07 9.75
C ILE A 22 10.58 -0.43 11.14
N HIS A 23 10.80 -1.22 12.19
CA HIS A 23 10.99 -0.71 13.54
C HIS A 23 12.20 0.21 13.69
N ASN A 24 13.36 -0.18 13.16
CA ASN A 24 14.56 0.65 13.24
C ASN A 24 14.40 1.94 12.41
N LEU A 25 13.74 1.87 11.25
CA LEU A 25 13.39 3.06 10.48
C LEU A 25 12.51 4.00 11.31
N LYS A 26 11.47 3.49 11.98
CA LYS A 26 10.59 4.31 12.84
C LYS A 26 11.37 4.97 13.98
N ILE A 27 12.35 4.29 14.57
CA ILE A 27 13.22 4.90 15.59
C ILE A 27 14.04 6.05 15.01
N VAL A 28 14.69 5.84 13.85
CA VAL A 28 15.47 6.87 13.15
C VAL A 28 14.59 8.06 12.77
N ALA A 29 13.44 7.81 12.17
CA ALA A 29 12.47 8.81 11.75
C ALA A 29 11.98 9.68 12.93
N SER A 30 11.63 9.06 14.05
CA SER A 30 11.19 9.78 15.26
C SER A 30 12.30 10.59 15.93
N ASN A 31 13.56 10.39 15.56
CA ASN A 31 14.73 11.08 16.11
C ASN A 31 15.58 11.71 14.99
N ILE A 32 14.95 12.13 13.89
CA ILE A 32 15.67 12.51 12.66
C ILE A 32 16.67 13.64 12.89
N GLU A 33 16.33 14.66 13.68
CA GLU A 33 17.21 15.80 13.98
C GLU A 33 18.49 15.36 14.73
N ASN A 34 18.35 14.45 15.70
CA ASN A 34 19.47 13.89 16.44
C ASN A 34 20.33 12.99 15.53
N PHE A 35 19.67 12.15 14.72
CA PHE A 35 20.35 11.30 13.76
C PHE A 35 21.17 12.14 12.75
N GLU A 36 20.57 13.20 12.20
CA GLU A 36 21.24 14.16 11.32
C GLU A 36 22.47 14.80 11.97
N THR A 37 22.33 15.27 13.20
CA THR A 37 23.41 15.90 13.95
C THR A 37 24.58 14.94 14.12
N VAL A 38 24.31 13.71 14.59
CA VAL A 38 25.32 12.67 14.79
C VAL A 38 26.02 12.33 13.47
N ILE A 39 25.29 12.13 12.38
CA ILE A 39 25.87 11.83 11.06
C ILE A 39 26.74 12.99 10.57
N LYS A 40 26.27 14.24 10.66
CA LYS A 40 27.01 15.44 10.23
C LYS A 40 28.30 15.62 11.03
N GLU A 41 28.29 15.35 12.33
CA GLU A 41 29.45 15.52 13.22
C GLU A 41 30.44 14.35 13.20
N MET A 42 30.01 13.16 12.74
CA MET A 42 30.86 11.96 12.73
C MET A 42 32.10 12.13 11.83
N LYS A 43 33.28 12.07 12.43
CA LYS A 43 34.57 12.11 11.71
C LYS A 43 34.91 10.73 11.16
N GLY A 44 35.39 10.66 9.92
CA GLY A 44 35.83 9.40 9.29
C GLY A 44 34.70 8.51 8.78
N PHE A 45 33.47 9.03 8.63
CA PHE A 45 32.33 8.27 8.13
C PHE A 45 32.61 7.73 6.71
N PRO A 46 32.52 6.40 6.49
CA PRO A 46 32.74 5.79 5.19
C PRO A 46 31.47 5.91 4.32
N GLY A 47 31.19 7.11 3.81
CA GLY A 47 30.05 7.34 2.93
C GLY A 47 29.72 8.81 2.69
N ASP A 48 28.82 9.04 1.74
CA ASP A 48 28.23 10.36 1.52
C ASP A 48 27.09 10.57 2.52
N LYS A 49 27.29 11.49 3.47
CA LYS A 49 26.34 11.79 4.54
C LYS A 49 25.00 12.27 3.99
N ASP A 50 25.01 13.06 2.92
CA ASP A 50 23.78 13.57 2.31
C ASP A 50 23.00 12.41 1.67
N ILE A 51 23.68 11.44 1.07
CA ILE A 51 23.01 10.21 0.55
C ILE A 51 22.34 9.43 1.68
N ILE A 52 22.96 9.34 2.86
CA ILE A 52 22.36 8.64 4.00
C ILE A 52 21.11 9.36 4.50
N LEU A 53 21.14 10.68 4.62
CA LEU A 53 19.98 11.46 5.04
C LEU A 53 18.83 11.34 4.04
N GLU A 54 19.14 11.44 2.73
CA GLU A 54 18.13 11.22 1.70
C GLU A 54 17.63 9.77 1.63
N SER A 55 18.46 8.81 2.03
CA SER A 55 18.01 7.42 2.16
C SER A 55 16.94 7.29 3.24
N VAL A 56 16.99 8.08 4.33
CA VAL A 56 15.91 8.09 5.32
C VAL A 56 14.61 8.57 4.69
N ASN A 57 14.62 9.67 3.93
CA ASN A 57 13.45 10.19 3.21
C ASN A 57 12.88 9.16 2.24
N LEU A 58 13.74 8.51 1.46
CA LEU A 58 13.37 7.42 0.55
C LEU A 58 12.68 6.26 1.30
N ARG A 59 13.27 5.83 2.41
CA ARG A 59 12.74 4.72 3.23
C ARG A 59 11.42 5.07 3.91
N GLN A 60 11.25 6.32 4.36
CA GLN A 60 9.98 6.82 4.87
C GLN A 60 8.89 6.79 3.80
N LYS A 61 9.16 7.27 2.58
CA LYS A 61 8.19 7.17 1.46
C LYS A 61 7.75 5.72 1.22
N GLN A 62 8.71 4.79 1.20
CA GLN A 62 8.40 3.36 1.05
C GLN A 62 7.54 2.82 2.20
N LEU A 63 7.83 3.22 3.44
CA LEU A 63 7.04 2.81 4.61
C LEU A 63 5.61 3.35 4.51
N TYR A 64 5.43 4.64 4.19
CA TYR A 64 4.10 5.23 4.04
C TYR A 64 3.27 4.56 2.95
N ALA A 65 3.88 4.26 1.80
CA ALA A 65 3.22 3.52 0.73
C ALA A 65 2.77 2.13 1.20
N TYR A 66 3.66 1.40 1.90
CA TYR A 66 3.33 0.10 2.46
C TYR A 66 2.20 0.16 3.48
N GLU A 67 2.24 1.10 4.43
CA GLU A 67 1.18 1.25 5.45
C GLU A 67 -0.16 1.63 4.83
N SER A 68 -0.16 2.52 3.83
CA SER A 68 -1.36 2.89 3.07
C SER A 68 -1.96 1.67 2.35
N ASP A 69 -1.14 0.93 1.60
CA ASP A 69 -1.61 -0.25 0.87
C ASP A 69 -2.02 -1.39 1.82
N LEU A 70 -1.36 -1.54 2.98
CA LEU A 70 -1.75 -2.49 4.01
C LEU A 70 -3.17 -2.22 4.52
N HIS A 71 -3.52 -0.95 4.78
CA HIS A 71 -4.88 -0.60 5.20
C HIS A 71 -5.92 -0.94 4.15
N VAL A 72 -5.62 -0.66 2.87
CA VAL A 72 -6.49 -1.01 1.74
C VAL A 72 -6.71 -2.52 1.67
N VAL A 73 -5.65 -3.31 1.72
CA VAL A 73 -5.73 -4.77 1.65
C VAL A 73 -6.46 -5.34 2.87
N GLN A 74 -6.21 -4.82 4.07
CA GLN A 74 -6.94 -5.21 5.29
C GLN A 74 -8.44 -4.96 5.16
N HIS A 75 -8.82 -3.79 4.65
CA HIS A 75 -10.22 -3.45 4.42
C HIS A 75 -10.85 -4.37 3.36
N PHE A 76 -10.17 -4.59 2.23
CA PHE A 76 -10.63 -5.52 1.21
C PHE A 76 -10.84 -6.94 1.78
N VAL A 77 -9.88 -7.45 2.56
CA VAL A 77 -9.99 -8.75 3.23
C VAL A 77 -11.19 -8.79 4.17
N TYR A 78 -11.46 -7.70 4.90
CA TYR A 78 -12.62 -7.57 5.77
C TYR A 78 -13.94 -7.64 4.98
N VAL A 79 -14.09 -6.84 3.92
CA VAL A 79 -15.27 -6.84 3.05
C VAL A 79 -15.50 -8.23 2.44
N CYS A 80 -14.42 -8.90 2.03
CA CYS A 80 -14.52 -10.21 1.40
C CYS A 80 -15.02 -11.34 2.30
N LYS A 81 -15.07 -11.14 3.63
CA LYS A 81 -15.53 -12.18 4.58
C LYS A 81 -16.98 -12.60 4.30
N ASN A 82 -17.82 -11.67 3.89
CA ASN A 82 -19.25 -11.90 3.70
C ASN A 82 -19.64 -12.21 2.25
N CYS A 83 -18.79 -11.84 1.29
CA CYS A 83 -19.05 -12.01 -0.15
C CYS A 83 -18.53 -13.35 -0.73
N GLY A 84 -18.05 -14.28 0.12
CA GLY A 84 -17.60 -15.59 -0.34
C GLY A 84 -16.18 -15.62 -0.90
N GLY A 85 -15.36 -14.62 -0.60
CA GLY A 85 -13.99 -14.52 -1.10
C GLY A 85 -12.99 -15.47 -0.44
N ASN A 86 -12.04 -15.99 -1.22
CA ASN A 86 -10.83 -16.65 -0.74
C ASN A 86 -9.72 -15.60 -0.55
N THR A 87 -9.57 -15.13 0.68
CA THR A 87 -8.55 -14.14 1.05
C THR A 87 -7.46 -14.73 1.95
N GLU A 88 -7.30 -16.06 1.99
CA GLU A 88 -6.33 -16.73 2.88
C GLU A 88 -4.90 -16.29 2.61
N ASN A 89 -4.51 -16.18 1.33
CA ASN A 89 -3.17 -15.74 0.94
C ASN A 89 -2.90 -14.29 1.41
N LEU A 90 -3.82 -13.36 1.13
CA LEU A 90 -3.70 -11.97 1.59
C LEU A 90 -3.69 -11.87 3.12
N SER A 91 -4.54 -12.64 3.80
CA SER A 91 -4.58 -12.72 5.26
C SER A 91 -3.26 -13.23 5.85
N SER A 92 -2.65 -14.23 5.22
CA SER A 92 -1.34 -14.75 5.62
C SER A 92 -0.23 -13.71 5.44
N LYS A 93 -0.26 -12.93 4.34
CA LYS A 93 0.70 -11.85 4.08
C LYS A 93 0.54 -10.66 5.03
N ILE A 94 -0.70 -10.33 5.43
CA ILE A 94 -0.96 -9.35 6.48
C ILE A 94 -0.31 -9.84 7.79
N LYS A 95 -0.62 -11.08 8.19
CA LYS A 95 -0.09 -11.68 9.44
C LYS A 95 1.42 -11.79 9.47
N SER A 96 2.06 -12.18 8.36
CA SER A 96 3.53 -12.29 8.30
C SER A 96 4.23 -10.95 8.55
N ASN A 97 3.52 -9.84 8.36
CA ASN A 97 4.05 -8.49 8.51
C ASN A 97 3.46 -7.75 9.72
N GLU A 98 2.70 -8.43 10.60
CA GLU A 98 2.16 -7.83 11.83
C GLU A 98 3.28 -7.47 12.82
N ASP A 99 4.31 -8.32 12.96
CA ASP A 99 5.49 -8.00 13.76
C ASP A 99 6.51 -7.19 12.95
N MET A 100 6.23 -5.89 12.82
CA MET A 100 7.08 -4.91 12.13
C MET A 100 8.49 -4.77 12.72
N LYS A 101 8.84 -5.47 13.82
CA LYS A 101 10.18 -5.41 14.43
C LYS A 101 11.26 -6.04 13.57
N ILE A 102 10.93 -7.11 12.85
CA ILE A 102 11.90 -7.91 12.09
C ILE A 102 11.75 -7.78 10.57
N VAL A 103 10.68 -7.13 10.10
CA VAL A 103 10.41 -6.97 8.66
C VAL A 103 11.33 -5.91 8.08
N GLU A 104 12.14 -6.30 7.09
CA GLU A 104 12.99 -5.39 6.32
C GLU A 104 12.18 -4.69 5.23
N LEU A 105 12.47 -3.41 4.96
CA LEU A 105 11.73 -2.64 3.94
C LEU A 105 11.77 -3.26 2.54
N LYS A 106 12.91 -3.83 2.12
CA LYS A 106 13.04 -4.52 0.82
C LYS A 106 12.12 -5.74 0.66
N GLN A 107 11.56 -6.27 1.75
CA GLN A 107 10.61 -7.39 1.70
C GLN A 107 9.20 -6.92 1.36
N VAL A 108 8.88 -5.66 1.64
CA VAL A 108 7.54 -5.10 1.44
C VAL A 108 7.45 -4.13 0.28
N CYS A 109 8.56 -3.45 -0.07
CA CYS A 109 8.65 -2.49 -1.15
C CYS A 109 9.79 -2.84 -2.11
N SER A 110 9.63 -2.46 -3.37
CA SER A 110 10.64 -2.65 -4.41
C SER A 110 11.95 -1.97 -4.04
N GLU A 111 13.07 -2.61 -4.41
CA GLU A 111 14.40 -2.09 -4.16
C GLU A 111 14.63 -0.77 -4.92
N ALA A 112 15.08 0.24 -4.18
CA ALA A 112 15.38 1.57 -4.69
C ALA A 112 16.62 2.12 -3.97
N LYS A 113 17.47 2.84 -4.70
CA LYS A 113 18.69 3.47 -4.16
C LYS A 113 18.77 4.93 -4.57
N VAL A 114 19.24 5.75 -3.64
CA VAL A 114 19.56 7.16 -3.90
C VAL A 114 20.88 7.22 -4.66
N LEU A 115 20.88 7.95 -5.77
CA LEU A 115 22.04 8.28 -6.58
C LEU A 115 22.21 9.80 -6.58
N THR A 116 23.45 10.26 -6.65
CA THR A 116 23.75 11.69 -6.81
C THR A 116 24.39 11.90 -8.17
N ALA A 117 23.81 12.78 -8.98
CA ALA A 117 24.54 13.36 -10.11
C ALA A 117 25.09 14.71 -9.67
N ARG A 118 26.39 14.93 -9.85
CA ARG A 118 26.98 16.25 -9.66
C ARG A 118 26.80 17.02 -10.96
N ASP A 119 26.06 18.11 -10.90
CA ASP A 119 26.14 19.16 -11.91
C ASP A 119 26.89 20.36 -11.30
N GLU A 120 27.58 21.16 -12.11
CA GLU A 120 28.58 22.16 -11.67
C GLU A 120 28.04 23.24 -10.70
N ALA A 121 26.72 23.32 -10.51
CA ALA A 121 26.03 24.27 -9.64
C ALA A 121 25.10 23.63 -8.58
N SER A 122 24.82 22.32 -8.63
CA SER A 122 23.82 21.68 -7.76
C SER A 122 24.00 20.16 -7.66
N SER A 123 23.84 19.62 -6.46
CA SER A 123 23.73 18.16 -6.23
C SER A 123 22.27 17.74 -6.40
N VAL A 124 21.89 17.26 -7.59
CA VAL A 124 20.55 16.71 -7.82
C VAL A 124 20.51 15.24 -7.40
N LYS A 125 19.53 14.89 -6.58
CA LYS A 125 19.35 13.55 -6.02
C LYS A 125 18.30 12.78 -6.81
N TYR A 126 18.71 11.65 -7.34
CA TYR A 126 17.87 10.75 -8.12
C TYR A 126 17.65 9.45 -7.37
N VAL A 127 16.59 8.75 -7.73
CA VAL A 127 16.30 7.39 -7.29
C VAL A 127 16.39 6.49 -8.50
N LYS A 128 17.18 5.43 -8.37
CA LYS A 128 17.17 4.31 -9.30
C LYS A 128 16.42 3.15 -8.67
N CYS A 129 15.40 2.68 -9.37
CA CYS A 129 14.61 1.52 -8.96
C CYS A 129 15.15 0.27 -9.66
N ARG A 130 14.98 -0.89 -9.04
CA ARG A 130 15.38 -2.15 -9.69
C ARG A 130 14.50 -2.50 -10.89
N GLU A 131 13.22 -2.16 -10.83
CA GLU A 131 12.23 -2.51 -11.85
C GLU A 131 12.09 -1.46 -12.96
N ASN A 132 12.63 -0.26 -12.76
CA ASN A 132 12.62 0.80 -13.76
C ASN A 132 14.03 1.41 -13.84
N GLU A 133 14.66 1.31 -15.02
CA GLU A 133 15.99 1.85 -15.26
C GLU A 133 16.01 3.39 -15.33
N ASP A 134 14.85 4.02 -15.47
CA ASP A 134 14.72 5.48 -15.49
C ASP A 134 15.04 6.09 -14.12
N LEU A 135 15.82 7.17 -14.16
CA LEU A 135 16.14 7.98 -12.99
C LEU A 135 14.97 8.90 -12.68
N GLN A 136 14.41 8.78 -11.49
CA GLN A 136 13.37 9.69 -10.99
C GLN A 136 13.99 10.67 -10.00
N LEU A 137 13.52 11.92 -9.99
CA LEU A 137 13.82 12.82 -8.87
C LEU A 137 13.26 12.19 -7.59
N LEU A 138 14.00 12.26 -6.49
CA LEU A 138 13.57 11.68 -5.21
C LEU A 138 12.18 12.17 -4.79
N ASP A 139 11.85 13.44 -5.08
CA ASP A 139 10.53 14.01 -4.78
C ASP A 139 9.39 13.37 -5.57
N ASN A 140 9.65 13.01 -6.83
CA ASN A 140 8.68 12.42 -7.74
C ASN A 140 8.62 10.89 -7.65
N TYR A 141 9.48 10.27 -6.84
CA TYR A 141 9.52 8.83 -6.69
C TYR A 141 8.24 8.29 -6.03
N CYS A 142 7.53 7.42 -6.75
CA CYS A 142 6.39 6.66 -6.25
C CYS A 142 6.81 5.23 -5.91
N PRO A 143 6.84 4.85 -4.61
CA PRO A 143 7.20 3.50 -4.20
C PRO A 143 6.22 2.45 -4.72
N LYS A 144 6.75 1.31 -5.17
CA LYS A 144 5.94 0.12 -5.51
C LYS A 144 5.98 -0.90 -4.38
N VAL A 145 4.82 -1.14 -3.77
CA VAL A 145 4.62 -2.17 -2.75
C VAL A 145 4.55 -3.55 -3.41
N ILE A 146 5.34 -4.49 -2.92
CA ILE A 146 5.41 -5.87 -3.44
C ILE A 146 4.90 -6.91 -2.44
N ALA A 147 4.67 -6.51 -1.18
CA ALA A 147 4.26 -7.39 -0.08
C ALA A 147 3.06 -8.27 -0.44
N PHE A 148 2.08 -7.71 -1.16
CA PHE A 148 0.80 -8.36 -1.42
C PHE A 148 0.74 -9.13 -2.73
N GLY A 149 1.71 -8.93 -3.63
CA GLY A 149 1.70 -9.53 -4.97
C GLY A 149 0.48 -9.11 -5.79
N LEU A 150 0.02 -7.88 -5.59
CA LEU A 150 -1.07 -7.24 -6.32
C LEU A 150 -0.47 -6.22 -7.28
N ASP A 151 -1.08 -6.04 -8.45
CA ASP A 151 -0.68 -4.97 -9.36
C ASP A 151 -1.39 -3.65 -8.99
N ASN A 152 -1.01 -2.56 -9.67
CA ASN A 152 -1.58 -1.23 -9.41
C ASN A 152 -3.09 -1.20 -9.69
N HIS A 153 -3.55 -1.96 -10.68
CA HIS A 153 -4.97 -1.99 -11.05
C HIS A 153 -5.79 -2.67 -9.96
N HIS A 154 -5.33 -3.79 -9.40
CA HIS A 154 -5.95 -4.41 -8.22
C HIS A 154 -6.02 -3.43 -7.05
N MET A 155 -4.91 -2.73 -6.77
CA MET A 155 -4.85 -1.78 -5.66
C MET A 155 -5.79 -0.59 -5.84
N GLU A 156 -5.91 -0.06 -7.06
CA GLU A 156 -6.85 1.02 -7.40
C GLU A 156 -8.31 0.56 -7.22
N MET A 157 -8.66 -0.62 -7.73
CA MET A 157 -10.00 -1.17 -7.56
C MET A 157 -10.35 -1.44 -6.09
N MET A 158 -9.39 -1.93 -5.29
CA MET A 158 -9.59 -2.15 -3.85
C MET A 158 -9.76 -0.83 -3.08
N LYS A 159 -9.02 0.22 -3.45
CA LYS A 159 -9.17 1.56 -2.88
C LYS A 159 -10.57 2.09 -3.13
N GLU A 160 -11.00 2.06 -4.39
CA GLU A 160 -12.33 2.52 -4.78
C GLU A 160 -13.44 1.70 -4.12
N LEU A 161 -13.30 0.37 -4.06
CA LEU A 161 -14.24 -0.49 -3.32
C LEU A 161 -14.39 -0.06 -1.87
N GLY A 162 -13.27 0.27 -1.21
CA GLY A 162 -13.27 0.76 0.16
C GLY A 162 -14.09 2.03 0.34
N GLU A 163 -14.00 2.99 -0.58
CA GLU A 163 -14.77 4.24 -0.53
C GLU A 163 -16.29 3.98 -0.51
N TYR A 164 -16.77 3.06 -1.35
CA TYR A 164 -18.20 2.74 -1.44
C TYR A 164 -18.70 1.92 -0.24
N THR A 165 -17.86 1.05 0.34
CA THR A 165 -18.26 0.24 1.50
C THR A 165 -18.18 1.00 2.82
N PHE A 166 -17.45 2.12 2.89
CA PHE A 166 -17.46 3.02 4.05
C PHE A 166 -18.73 3.91 4.12
N GLU A 167 -19.34 4.20 2.97
CA GLU A 167 -20.41 5.21 2.89
C GLU A 167 -21.85 4.66 3.02
N GLY A 168 -22.06 3.34 2.95
CA GLY A 168 -23.43 2.81 3.06
C GLY A 168 -23.59 1.30 3.28
N ASP A 169 -24.43 0.94 4.25
CA ASP A 169 -24.83 -0.44 4.53
C ASP A 169 -25.49 -1.12 3.33
N SER A 170 -26.29 -0.37 2.56
CA SER A 170 -27.02 -0.91 1.39
C SER A 170 -26.11 -1.33 0.25
N PHE A 171 -25.01 -0.60 0.01
CA PHE A 171 -24.03 -0.98 -1.00
C PHE A 171 -23.33 -2.28 -0.61
N THR A 172 -22.88 -2.35 0.65
CA THR A 172 -22.22 -3.54 1.21
C THR A 172 -23.13 -4.78 1.14
N GLN A 173 -24.42 -4.63 1.44
CA GLN A 173 -25.39 -5.72 1.32
C GLN A 173 -25.60 -6.18 -0.13
N LEU A 174 -25.62 -5.25 -1.09
CA LEU A 174 -25.72 -5.60 -2.51
C LEU A 174 -24.48 -6.39 -2.98
N LEU A 175 -23.30 -5.93 -2.57
CA LEU A 175 -22.02 -6.59 -2.83
C LEU A 175 -22.00 -8.01 -2.23
N ASP A 176 -22.40 -8.16 -0.97
CA ASP A 176 -22.44 -9.44 -0.26
C ASP A 176 -23.40 -10.42 -0.94
N ASN A 177 -24.62 -9.97 -1.26
CA ASN A 177 -25.62 -10.79 -1.96
C ASN A 177 -25.10 -11.28 -3.31
N ARG A 178 -24.50 -10.39 -4.09
CA ARG A 178 -23.95 -10.74 -5.40
C ARG A 178 -22.78 -11.72 -5.28
N GLY A 179 -21.88 -11.49 -4.33
CA GLY A 179 -20.77 -12.40 -4.03
C GLY A 179 -21.25 -13.79 -3.62
N GLN A 180 -22.21 -13.87 -2.70
CA GLN A 180 -22.77 -15.15 -2.25
C GLN A 180 -23.52 -15.90 -3.36
N LEU A 181 -24.23 -15.20 -4.24
CA LEU A 181 -24.85 -15.82 -5.42
C LEU A 181 -23.80 -16.42 -6.33
N LEU A 182 -22.75 -15.67 -6.66
CA LEU A 182 -21.67 -16.14 -7.52
C LEU A 182 -20.87 -17.28 -6.88
N GLU A 183 -20.61 -17.24 -5.57
CA GLU A 183 -19.97 -18.33 -4.82
C GLU A 183 -20.79 -19.63 -4.94
N LYS A 184 -22.12 -19.54 -4.78
CA LYS A 184 -23.04 -20.69 -4.92
C LYS A 184 -23.05 -21.23 -6.34
N GLU A 185 -23.05 -20.36 -7.34
CA GLU A 185 -23.01 -20.74 -8.76
C GLU A 185 -21.71 -21.46 -9.11
N LYS A 186 -20.56 -20.92 -8.67
CA LYS A 186 -19.23 -21.49 -8.92
C LYS A 186 -18.91 -22.69 -8.03
N ARG A 187 -19.67 -22.89 -6.95
CA ARG A 187 -19.50 -23.97 -5.95
C ARG A 187 -18.11 -23.98 -5.31
N ARG A 188 -17.48 -22.80 -5.20
CA ARG A 188 -16.20 -22.59 -4.53
C ARG A 188 -16.07 -21.13 -4.11
N LYS A 189 -15.15 -20.87 -3.18
CA LYS A 189 -14.75 -19.52 -2.83
C LYS A 189 -14.21 -18.75 -4.05
N LEU A 190 -14.52 -17.46 -4.09
CA LEU A 190 -14.15 -16.56 -5.17
C LEU A 190 -12.70 -16.10 -5.02
N THR A 191 -11.97 -16.00 -6.14
CA THR A 191 -10.64 -15.40 -6.16
C THR A 191 -10.72 -13.88 -6.07
N VAL A 192 -9.61 -13.21 -5.76
CA VAL A 192 -9.51 -11.74 -5.71
C VAL A 192 -9.98 -11.12 -7.03
N ASP A 193 -9.54 -11.65 -8.17
CA ASP A 193 -9.93 -11.18 -9.50
C ASP A 193 -11.45 -11.29 -9.73
N GLU A 194 -12.05 -12.41 -9.32
CA GLU A 194 -13.50 -12.62 -9.50
C GLU A 194 -14.30 -11.68 -8.62
N ILE A 195 -13.84 -11.41 -7.39
CA ILE A 195 -14.49 -10.42 -6.52
C ILE A 195 -14.42 -9.04 -7.19
N LEU A 196 -13.25 -8.63 -7.69
CA LEU A 196 -13.08 -7.31 -8.28
C LEU A 196 -13.86 -7.14 -9.60
N LYS A 197 -13.87 -8.16 -10.48
CA LYS A 197 -14.45 -8.05 -11.83
C LYS A 197 -15.90 -8.52 -11.94
N GLU A 198 -16.29 -9.55 -11.19
CA GLU A 198 -17.61 -10.18 -11.32
C GLU A 198 -18.58 -9.79 -10.20
N VAL A 199 -18.05 -9.30 -9.07
CA VAL A 199 -18.85 -8.84 -7.92
C VAL A 199 -18.82 -7.32 -7.82
N TRP A 200 -17.64 -6.71 -7.68
CA TRP A 200 -17.48 -5.28 -7.43
C TRP A 200 -17.86 -4.42 -8.64
N GLU A 201 -17.22 -4.57 -9.79
CA GLU A 201 -17.49 -3.73 -10.97
C GLU A 201 -18.99 -3.70 -11.35
N PRO A 202 -19.70 -4.85 -11.40
CA PRO A 202 -21.11 -4.82 -11.73
C PRO A 202 -22.00 -4.25 -10.62
N THR A 203 -21.60 -4.41 -9.35
CA THR A 203 -22.29 -3.83 -8.18
C THR A 203 -22.14 -2.31 -8.20
N LYS A 204 -20.93 -1.80 -8.43
CA LYS A 204 -20.64 -0.38 -8.60
C LYS A 204 -21.48 0.20 -9.74
N LYS A 205 -21.45 -0.43 -10.92
CA LYS A 205 -22.23 0.05 -12.07
C LYS A 205 -23.71 0.14 -11.74
N PHE A 206 -24.30 -0.92 -11.18
CA PHE A 206 -25.70 -0.92 -10.77
C PHE A 206 -26.00 0.19 -9.76
N TRP A 207 -25.13 0.39 -8.78
CA TRP A 207 -25.30 1.44 -7.77
C TRP A 207 -25.23 2.84 -8.38
N THR A 208 -24.25 3.10 -9.25
CA THR A 208 -24.13 4.37 -9.98
C THR A 208 -25.36 4.64 -10.84
N ASP A 209 -25.81 3.65 -11.62
CA ASP A 209 -27.01 3.77 -12.46
C ASP A 209 -28.25 4.09 -11.59
N LEU A 210 -28.39 3.43 -10.43
CA LEU A 210 -29.46 3.70 -9.46
C LEU A 210 -29.40 5.12 -8.88
N CYS A 211 -28.22 5.58 -8.50
CA CYS A 211 -28.02 6.95 -7.99
C CYS A 211 -28.37 7.99 -9.04
N THR A 212 -27.97 7.78 -10.30
CA THR A 212 -28.34 8.67 -11.41
C THR A 212 -29.84 8.69 -11.65
N GLU A 213 -30.51 7.53 -11.72
CA GLU A 213 -31.98 7.46 -11.87
C GLU A 213 -32.73 8.14 -10.72
N LEU A 214 -32.17 8.10 -9.49
CA LEU A 214 -32.70 8.82 -8.34
C LEU A 214 -32.57 10.34 -8.48
N GLU A 215 -31.40 10.81 -8.90
CA GLU A 215 -31.12 12.24 -9.11
C GLU A 215 -31.98 12.83 -10.23
N ASP A 216 -32.17 12.08 -11.32
CA ASP A 216 -32.99 12.49 -12.46
C ASP A 216 -34.51 12.34 -12.21
N GLY A 217 -34.90 11.70 -11.11
CA GLY A 217 -36.30 11.46 -10.75
C GLY A 217 -37.01 10.43 -11.63
N GLU A 218 -36.24 9.63 -12.38
CA GLU A 218 -36.74 8.62 -13.32
C GLU A 218 -36.93 7.25 -12.65
N LEU A 219 -36.48 7.10 -11.40
CA LEU A 219 -36.54 5.82 -10.71
C LEU A 219 -37.98 5.35 -10.47
N LEU A 220 -38.36 4.27 -11.15
CA LEU A 220 -39.64 3.61 -10.94
C LEU A 220 -39.68 2.93 -9.56
N PHE A 221 -40.80 3.10 -8.84
CA PHE A 221 -40.98 2.54 -7.48
C PHE A 221 -40.83 1.01 -7.42
N GLN A 222 -41.05 0.30 -8.53
CA GLN A 222 -40.82 -1.14 -8.64
C GLN A 222 -39.31 -1.49 -8.64
N ASN A 223 -38.47 -0.66 -9.27
CA ASN A 223 -37.02 -0.83 -9.27
C ASN A 223 -36.47 -0.64 -7.86
N LEU A 224 -36.92 0.43 -7.19
CA LEU A 224 -36.59 0.71 -5.78
C LEU A 224 -36.98 -0.46 -4.86
N LYS A 225 -38.21 -0.99 -5.03
CA LYS A 225 -38.71 -2.10 -4.20
C LYS A 225 -37.94 -3.41 -4.41
N ASN A 226 -37.43 -3.69 -5.61
CA ASN A 226 -36.61 -4.87 -5.88
C ASN A 226 -35.21 -4.73 -5.29
N THR A 227 -34.61 -3.54 -5.37
CA THR A 227 -33.30 -3.22 -4.79
C THR A 227 -33.30 -3.36 -3.27
N PHE A 228 -34.31 -2.82 -2.58
CA PHE A 228 -34.39 -2.82 -1.11
C PHE A 228 -35.04 -4.07 -0.49
N ARG A 229 -35.74 -4.92 -1.28
CA ARG A 229 -36.29 -6.21 -0.77
C ARG A 229 -35.27 -7.33 -0.68
N GLN A 230 -34.16 -7.26 -1.43
CA GLN A 230 -33.08 -8.25 -1.29
C GLN A 230 -32.17 -7.94 -0.09
N THR A 231 -32.44 -6.83 0.59
CA THR A 231 -31.66 -6.26 1.69
C THR A 231 -32.23 -6.62 3.08
N ILE A 232 -33.44 -7.19 3.14
CA ILE A 232 -34.19 -7.53 4.37
C ILE A 232 -34.57 -9.01 4.38
#